data_AF-A0AAV5W1I6-F1
#
_entry.id   AF-A0AAV5W1I6-F1
#
_cell.length_a   1.000
_cell.length_b   1.000
_cell.length_c   1.000
_cell.angle_alpha   90.00
_cell.angle_beta   90.00
_cell.angle_gamma   90.00
#
_symmetry.space_group_name_H-M   'P 1'
#
loop_
_entity.id
_entity.type
_entity.pdbx_description
1 polymer ?
#
loop_
_entity_poly.entity_id
_entity_poly.type
_entity_poly.pdbx_seq_one_letter_code
_entity_poly.pdbx_strand_id
1 'polypeptide(L)'
;AGTIFYVKVYNNSSIYVLHNGQKVTAIKSWDGPIGWDRHECFGDALYFWTHSNKIYKATFHPPNEIRITFIRELQGESYNYNMLLSREINGRKVIYRACDDPKNGIIVDVGKGMLIG
;
A
#
# COMPACT_ATOMS: atom_id res chain seq x y z
N ALA A 1 21.08 -3.17 -8.31
CA ALA A 1 21.03 -2.23 -7.16
C ALA A 1 19.59 -2.15 -6.69
N GLY A 2 19.34 -2.20 -5.38
CA GLY A 2 17.98 -2.06 -4.82
C GLY A 2 17.72 -0.64 -4.32
N THR A 3 16.44 -0.25 -4.25
CA THR A 3 16.02 1.03 -3.67
C THR A 3 15.55 0.81 -2.25
N ILE A 4 16.07 1.59 -1.29
CA ILE A 4 15.60 1.58 0.10
C ILE A 4 14.77 2.84 0.31
N PHE A 5 13.49 2.66 0.60
CA PHE A 5 12.60 3.73 1.02
C PHE A 5 12.65 3.90 2.54
N TYR A 6 12.71 5.14 2.98
CA TYR A 6 12.57 5.53 4.37
C TYR A 6 11.26 6.30 4.51
N VAL A 7 10.43 5.87 5.48
CA VAL A 7 9.13 6.48 5.75
C VAL A 7 9.15 7.07 7.16
N LYS A 8 8.96 8.39 7.25
CA LYS A 8 8.67 9.04 8.53
C LYS A 8 7.16 9.10 8.69
N VAL A 9 6.64 8.34 9.66
CA VAL A 9 5.21 8.27 9.96
C VAL A 9 4.77 9.33 10.99
N TYR A 10 3.45 9.54 11.11
CA TYR A 10 2.81 10.61 11.92
C TYR A 10 3.09 12.03 11.42
N ASN A 11 2.51 13.05 12.09
CA ASN A 11 2.46 14.47 11.73
C ASN A 11 3.54 14.93 10.73
N ASN A 12 3.08 15.43 9.58
CA ASN A 12 3.91 15.80 8.43
C ASN A 12 4.77 14.64 7.90
N SER A 13 4.12 13.53 7.55
CA SER A 13 4.77 12.31 7.03
C SER A 13 5.65 12.62 5.81
N SER A 14 6.79 11.96 5.70
CA SER A 14 7.71 12.12 4.57
C SER A 14 8.26 10.78 4.09
N ILE A 15 8.55 10.72 2.80
CA ILE A 15 9.16 9.57 2.14
C ILE A 15 10.46 10.06 1.53
N TYR A 16 11.55 9.34 1.73
CA TYR A 16 12.82 9.64 1.09
C TYR A 16 13.60 8.37 0.74
N VAL A 17 14.55 8.50 -0.18
CA VAL A 17 15.55 7.47 -0.48
C VAL A 17 16.95 8.07 -0.30
N LEU A 18 17.93 7.22 -0.04
CA LEU A 18 19.34 7.59 -0.10
C LEU A 18 19.94 7.04 -1.40
N HIS A 19 20.42 7.92 -2.26
CA HIS A 19 20.99 7.57 -3.56
C HIS A 19 22.35 8.26 -3.72
N ASN A 20 23.42 7.47 -3.90
CA ASN A 20 24.80 7.96 -4.04
C ASN A 20 25.20 8.96 -2.93
N GLY A 21 24.82 8.67 -1.68
CA GLY A 21 25.09 9.54 -0.52
C GLY A 21 24.20 10.77 -0.42
N GLN A 22 23.30 11.01 -1.38
CA GLN A 22 22.36 12.12 -1.37
C GLN A 22 20.97 11.67 -0.92
N LYS A 23 20.30 12.51 -0.14
CA LYS A 23 18.90 12.31 0.27
C LYS A 23 17.96 12.89 -0.78
N VAL A 24 17.16 12.04 -1.41
CA VAL A 24 16.07 12.46 -2.30
C VAL A 24 14.76 12.34 -1.54
N THR A 25 14.07 13.45 -1.31
CA THR A 25 12.81 13.49 -0.55
C THR A 25 11.64 13.68 -1.50
N ALA A 26 10.58 12.91 -1.33
CA ALA A 26 9.36 13.05 -2.11
C ALA A 26 8.69 14.40 -1.81
N ILE A 27 8.20 15.08 -2.85
CA ILE A 27 7.28 16.20 -2.67
C ILE A 27 5.92 15.62 -2.27
N LYS A 28 5.40 16.06 -1.13
CA LYS A 28 4.11 15.58 -0.62
C LYS A 28 3.00 15.87 -1.63
N SER A 29 2.42 14.80 -2.14
CA SER A 29 1.37 14.82 -3.17
C SER A 29 0.28 13.76 -2.87
N TRP A 30 0.15 13.40 -1.59
CA TRP A 30 -0.89 12.53 -1.07
C TRP A 30 -1.67 13.23 0.03
N ASP A 31 -2.91 12.81 0.19
CA ASP A 31 -3.81 13.33 1.22
C ASP A 31 -3.68 12.54 2.54
N GLY A 32 -3.64 13.28 3.66
CA GLY A 32 -3.56 12.74 5.01
C GLY A 32 -2.16 12.28 5.48
N PRO A 33 -2.06 11.83 6.74
CA PRO A 33 -0.87 11.17 7.28
C PRO A 33 -0.78 9.70 6.88
N ILE A 34 0.44 9.15 6.85
CA ILE A 34 0.71 7.72 6.67
C ILE A 34 0.64 7.03 8.03
N GLY A 35 -0.11 5.93 8.13
CA GLY A 35 -0.20 5.13 9.36
C GLY A 35 1.07 4.31 9.62
N TRP A 36 1.35 4.02 10.89
CA TRP A 36 2.59 3.36 11.33
C TRP A 36 2.82 1.98 10.71
N ASP A 37 1.77 1.23 10.45
CA ASP A 37 1.81 -0.10 9.84
C ASP A 37 1.28 -0.10 8.40
N ARG A 38 0.98 1.08 7.83
CA ARG A 38 0.24 1.21 6.57
C ARG A 38 1.14 1.47 5.38
N HIS A 39 2.28 0.79 5.33
CA HIS A 39 3.23 0.94 4.23
C HIS A 39 4.08 -0.31 4.06
N GLU A 40 4.35 -0.70 2.81
CA GLU A 40 5.15 -1.88 2.48
C GLU A 40 5.80 -1.71 1.11
N CYS A 41 7.00 -2.27 0.95
CA CYS A 41 7.65 -2.35 -0.35
C CYS A 41 7.22 -3.61 -1.10
N PHE A 42 6.83 -3.45 -2.36
CA PHE A 42 6.59 -4.57 -3.26
C PHE A 42 7.19 -4.26 -4.62
N GLY A 43 8.08 -5.14 -5.10
CA GLY A 43 8.88 -4.89 -6.28
C GLY A 43 9.85 -3.72 -6.06
N ASP A 44 9.80 -2.73 -6.94
CA ASP A 44 10.66 -1.54 -6.95
C ASP A 44 10.00 -0.29 -6.32
N ALA A 45 8.84 -0.48 -5.67
CA ALA A 45 8.02 0.61 -5.17
C ALA A 45 7.56 0.42 -3.73
N LEU A 46 7.36 1.54 -3.06
CA LEU A 46 6.70 1.62 -1.77
C LEU A 46 5.20 1.87 -1.99
N TYR A 47 4.35 1.04 -1.41
CA TYR A 47 2.92 1.28 -1.34
C TYR A 47 2.55 1.72 0.05
N PHE A 48 1.64 2.69 0.17
CA PHE A 48 1.21 3.18 1.47
C PHE A 48 -0.25 3.61 1.47
N TRP A 49 -0.90 3.42 2.62
CA TRP A 49 -2.27 3.80 2.89
C TRP A 49 -2.32 4.94 3.92
N THR A 50 -3.06 5.99 3.58
CA THR A 50 -3.21 7.18 4.42
C THR A 50 -4.47 7.14 5.26
N HIS A 51 -4.54 7.93 6.32
CA HIS A 51 -5.74 8.01 7.17
C HIS A 51 -6.98 8.52 6.41
N SER A 52 -6.81 9.13 5.24
CA SER A 52 -7.89 9.49 4.32
C SER A 52 -8.45 8.31 3.50
N ASN A 53 -8.12 7.07 3.86
CA ASN A 53 -8.56 5.86 3.16
C ASN A 53 -8.14 5.78 1.68
N LYS A 54 -6.97 6.33 1.36
CA LYS A 54 -6.40 6.30 0.01
C LYS A 54 -5.09 5.53 -0.02
N ILE A 55 -4.89 4.77 -1.08
CA ILE A 55 -3.66 4.01 -1.35
C ILE A 55 -2.86 4.72 -2.43
N TYR A 56 -1.56 4.87 -2.18
CA TYR A 56 -0.61 5.51 -3.08
C TYR A 56 0.58 4.59 -3.31
N LYS A 57 1.29 4.85 -4.41
CA LYS A 57 2.56 4.22 -4.79
C LYS A 57 3.64 5.29 -4.87
N ALA A 58 4.79 5.07 -4.23
CA ALA A 58 6.00 5.86 -4.42
C ALA A 58 7.00 5.04 -5.26
N THR A 59 7.47 5.63 -6.36
CA THR A 59 8.48 5.03 -7.23
C THR A 59 9.68 5.98 -7.29
N PHE A 60 10.89 5.43 -7.10
CA PHE A 60 12.11 6.23 -7.24
C PHE A 60 12.54 6.25 -8.70
N HIS A 61 12.72 7.46 -9.24
CA HIS A 61 13.28 7.73 -10.55
C HIS A 61 14.65 8.40 -10.34
N PRO A 62 15.74 7.60 -10.33
CA PRO A 62 17.07 8.12 -10.17
C PRO A 62 17.41 9.17 -11.25
N PRO A 63 18.23 10.18 -10.92
CA PRO A 63 18.93 10.30 -9.65
C PRO A 63 18.15 11.02 -8.54
N ASN A 64 17.03 11.67 -8.84
CA ASN A 64 16.59 12.83 -8.06
C ASN A 64 15.07 13.00 -7.87
N GLU A 65 14.24 12.06 -8.31
CA GLU A 65 12.78 12.16 -8.17
C GLU A 65 12.20 10.95 -7.45
N ILE A 66 11.29 11.18 -6.49
CA ILE A 66 10.33 10.17 -6.04
C ILE A 66 8.96 10.59 -6.53
N ARG A 67 8.37 9.80 -7.42
CA ARG A 67 7.05 10.04 -7.96
C ARG A 67 6.00 9.34 -7.11
N ILE A 68 5.00 10.08 -6.67
CA ILE A 68 3.84 9.54 -5.96
C ILE A 68 2.68 9.43 -6.94
N THR A 69 2.00 8.30 -6.96
CA THR A 69 0.84 8.05 -7.80
C THR A 69 -0.30 7.53 -6.93
N PHE A 70 -1.48 8.14 -7.06
CA PHE A 70 -2.70 7.62 -6.47
C PHE A 70 -3.09 6.32 -7.17
N ILE A 71 -3.40 5.29 -6.38
CA ILE A 71 -3.80 3.98 -6.91
C ILE A 71 -5.32 3.84 -6.84
N ARG A 72 -5.89 3.97 -5.63
CA ARG A 72 -7.33 3.83 -5.39
C ARG A 72 -7.71 4.25 -3.97
N GLU A 73 -9.01 4.38 -3.74
CA GLU A 73 -9.59 4.48 -2.40
C GLU A 73 -9.87 3.08 -1.83
N LEU A 74 -9.93 2.98 -0.50
CA LEU A 74 -10.49 1.83 0.18
C LEU A 74 -12.02 1.84 0.04
N GLN A 75 -12.57 0.66 -0.15
CA GLN A 75 -13.99 0.35 -0.33
C GLN A 75 -14.47 -0.60 0.77
N GLY A 76 -14.19 -0.26 2.03
CA GLY A 76 -14.62 -1.05 3.20
C GLY A 76 -13.75 -2.27 3.49
N GLU A 77 -12.49 -2.30 3.03
CA GLU A 77 -11.56 -3.36 3.40
C GLU A 77 -11.18 -3.33 4.89
N SER A 78 -10.95 -4.53 5.42
CA SER A 78 -10.21 -4.72 6.67
C SER A 78 -8.72 -4.89 6.40
N TYR A 79 -7.89 -4.40 7.30
CA TYR A 79 -6.43 -4.52 7.23
C TYR A 79 -5.95 -5.81 7.89
N ASN A 80 -5.06 -6.56 7.23
CA ASN A 80 -4.55 -7.87 7.66
C ASN A 80 -3.00 -7.92 7.66
N TYR A 81 -2.35 -6.87 8.17
CA TYR A 81 -0.89 -6.71 8.23
C TYR A 81 -0.18 -6.63 6.86
N ASN A 82 0.99 -5.98 6.82
CA ASN A 82 1.88 -5.89 5.64
C ASN A 82 1.15 -5.46 4.36
N MET A 83 0.23 -4.48 4.49
CA MET A 83 -0.59 -3.99 3.38
C MET A 83 -1.43 -5.07 2.67
N LEU A 84 -1.69 -6.21 3.33
CA LEU A 84 -2.75 -7.14 2.95
C LEU A 84 -4.09 -6.60 3.42
N LEU A 85 -5.06 -6.65 2.53
CA LEU A 85 -6.41 -6.20 2.76
C LEU A 85 -7.36 -7.37 2.54
N SER A 86 -8.47 -7.36 3.28
CA SER A 86 -9.55 -8.32 3.06
C SER A 86 -10.87 -7.63 2.86
N ARG A 87 -11.70 -8.22 2.02
CA ARG A 87 -13.08 -7.79 1.80
C ARG A 87 -13.97 -9.01 1.60
N GLU A 88 -15.23 -8.87 1.97
CA GLU A 88 -16.26 -9.83 1.54
C GLU A 88 -16.77 -9.43 0.15
N ILE A 89 -16.65 -10.35 -0.80
CA ILE A 89 -17.16 -10.18 -2.17
C ILE A 89 -18.02 -11.39 -2.48
N ASN A 90 -19.32 -11.16 -2.72
CA ASN A 90 -20.30 -12.20 -3.00
C ASN A 90 -20.32 -13.33 -1.94
N GLY A 91 -20.32 -12.98 -0.65
CA GLY A 91 -20.36 -13.95 0.45
C GLY A 91 -19.07 -14.71 0.71
N ARG A 92 -17.96 -14.33 0.06
CA ARG A 92 -16.64 -14.95 0.25
C ARG A 92 -15.64 -13.93 0.76
N LYS A 93 -14.81 -14.32 1.74
CA LYS A 93 -13.70 -13.49 2.18
C LYS A 93 -12.54 -13.64 1.21
N VAL A 94 -12.14 -12.54 0.59
CA VAL A 94 -10.94 -12.46 -0.24
C VAL A 94 -9.85 -11.68 0.47
N ILE A 95 -8.59 -12.09 0.32
CA ILE A 95 -7.40 -11.36 0.75
C ILE A 95 -6.55 -11.01 -0.47
N TYR A 96 -6.07 -9.78 -0.53
CA TYR A 96 -5.26 -9.25 -1.63
C TYR A 96 -4.32 -8.18 -1.10
N ARG A 97 -3.26 -7.86 -1.85
CA ARG A 97 -2.39 -6.73 -1.49
C ARG A 97 -3.11 -5.42 -1.80
N ALA A 98 -2.79 -4.36 -1.07
CA ALA A 98 -3.38 -3.04 -1.31
C ALA A 98 -3.25 -2.55 -2.77
N CYS A 99 -2.18 -2.94 -3.44
CA CYS A 99 -1.89 -2.59 -4.84
C CYS A 99 -2.60 -3.47 -5.88
N ASP A 100 -3.19 -4.60 -5.49
CA ASP A 100 -3.90 -5.50 -6.40
C ASP A 100 -5.36 -5.07 -6.59
N ASP A 101 -5.95 -5.49 -7.71
CA ASP A 101 -7.41 -5.49 -7.88
C ASP A 101 -8.01 -6.57 -6.95
N PRO A 102 -9.00 -6.22 -6.10
CA PRO A 102 -9.70 -7.19 -5.24
C PRO A 102 -10.21 -8.43 -5.96
N LYS A 103 -10.56 -8.33 -7.25
CA LYS A 103 -11.04 -9.44 -8.09
C LYS A 103 -9.99 -10.53 -8.29
N ASN A 104 -8.72 -10.19 -8.15
CA ASN A 104 -7.59 -11.12 -8.24
C ASN A 104 -7.16 -11.65 -6.86
N GLY A 105 -7.91 -11.33 -5.80
CA GLY A 105 -7.63 -11.76 -4.44
C GLY A 105 -7.78 -13.27 -4.24
N ILE A 106 -7.08 -13.77 -3.22
CA ILE A 106 -7.13 -15.15 -2.79
C ILE A 106 -8.35 -15.33 -1.90
N ILE A 107 -9.21 -16.30 -2.22
CA ILE A 107 -10.35 -16.66 -1.37
C ILE A 107 -9.80 -17.43 -0.16
N VAL A 108 -10.08 -16.93 1.05
CA VAL A 108 -9.59 -17.51 2.31
C VAL A 108 -10.69 -18.04 3.22
N ASP A 109 -11.95 -17.72 2.90
CA ASP A 109 -13.11 -18.32 3.54
C ASP A 109 -14.21 -18.52 2.49
N VAL A 110 -14.60 -19.77 2.32
CA VAL A 110 -15.82 -20.17 1.62
C VAL A 110 -16.85 -20.41 2.72
N GLY A 111 -17.86 -19.53 2.81
CA GLY A 111 -18.89 -19.65 3.83
C GLY A 111 -19.39 -21.09 3.94
N LYS A 112 -19.66 -21.54 5.17
CA LYS A 112 -20.01 -22.92 5.56
C LYS A 112 -21.09 -23.63 4.71
N GLY A 113 -21.81 -22.92 3.83
CA GLY A 113 -22.81 -23.47 2.92
C GLY A 113 -22.29 -24.02 1.58
N MET A 114 -20.97 -24.00 1.30
CA MET A 114 -20.41 -24.50 0.04
C MET A 114 -19.61 -25.81 0.15
N LEU A 115 -19.73 -26.52 1.27
CA LEU A 115 -19.31 -27.91 1.41
C LEU A 115 -20.52 -28.80 1.13
N ILE A 116 -20.86 -28.97 -0.15
CA ILE A 116 -21.68 -30.12 -0.59
C ILE A 116 -20.71 -31.30 -0.70
N GLY A 117 -20.85 -32.23 0.24
CA GLY A 117 -20.31 -33.59 0.11
C GLY A 117 -21.16 -34.42 -0.84
#